data_AF-A0AAV3ALV2-F1
#
_entry.id   AF-A0AAV3ALV2-F1
#
_cell.length_a   1.000
_cell.length_b   1.000
_cell.length_c   1.000
_cell.angle_alpha   90.00
_cell.angle_beta   90.00
_cell.angle_gamma   90.00
#
_symmetry.space_group_name_H-M   'P 1'
#
loop_
_entity.id
_entity.type
_entity.pdbx_description
1 polymer ?
#
loop_
_entity_poly.entity_id
_entity_poly.type
_entity_poly.pdbx_seq_one_letter_code
_entity_poly.pdbx_strand_id
1 'polypeptide(L)'
;MHDGTLRRTTNIERVFPELASEPSSMLNWTVLDRLNAGDWFVKTDPFWTVSSLSSADVTEAGNQSVCKLTELLELVKESNTSILLKVHSVPSDHPHYSDYINITVNTVLQSGVSQHQVIWLSDHERTLVKQLAPGFQQASSVKRDAQYLKDRDVTFINLRYTEVDQEDIREYKSQNLTLNTYVVNEPWLFSVLWCAGILSITSDAPHILSRVPFPVWIMSPDEYSLIWITADLISFTVIIGIFVLQNYHTIRWRLGSIRTYNPEQIMLSAAVRRTSRDVRIMKEKLIFSEINNSMDTAEELSLCSENRYDGFANDAITPTTDAKTSAS
;
A
#
# COMPACT_ATOMS: atom_id res chain seq x y z
N MET A 1 -17.57 -12.23 -17.64
CA MET A 1 -16.13 -12.06 -17.90
C MET A 1 -15.85 -10.61 -18.25
N HIS A 2 -14.69 -10.08 -17.87
CA HIS A 2 -14.34 -8.66 -18.08
C HIS A 2 -13.99 -8.33 -19.54
N ASP A 3 -13.27 -9.23 -20.20
CA ASP A 3 -12.75 -9.01 -21.55
C ASP A 3 -13.71 -9.51 -22.64
N GLY A 4 -13.58 -8.95 -23.84
CA GLY A 4 -14.35 -9.37 -25.01
C GLY A 4 -14.02 -10.79 -25.48
N THR A 5 -12.81 -11.29 -25.20
CA THR A 5 -12.37 -12.66 -25.53
C THR A 5 -11.80 -13.35 -24.29
N LEU A 6 -11.58 -14.66 -24.35
CA LEU A 6 -11.11 -15.45 -23.20
C LEU A 6 -9.58 -15.68 -23.19
N ARG A 7 -8.84 -15.06 -24.11
CA ARG A 7 -7.40 -15.33 -24.33
C ARG A 7 -6.54 -14.99 -23.12
N ARG A 8 -6.82 -13.87 -22.46
CA ARG A 8 -5.99 -13.36 -21.35
C ARG A 8 -6.14 -14.19 -20.08
N THR A 9 -7.36 -14.61 -19.76
CA THR A 9 -7.70 -15.17 -18.44
C THR A 9 -8.11 -16.63 -18.47
N THR A 10 -7.88 -17.34 -19.57
CA THR A 10 -8.17 -18.77 -19.67
C THR A 10 -7.16 -19.50 -20.55
N ASN A 11 -7.22 -20.83 -20.56
CA ASN A 11 -6.43 -21.68 -21.44
C ASN A 11 -7.07 -21.95 -22.82
N ILE A 12 -8.00 -21.10 -23.30
CA ILE A 12 -8.76 -21.33 -24.54
C ILE A 12 -7.88 -21.57 -25.76
N GLU A 13 -6.76 -20.85 -25.90
CA GLU A 13 -5.84 -21.03 -27.04
C GLU A 13 -5.24 -22.44 -27.13
N ARG A 14 -5.14 -23.13 -25.98
CA ARG A 14 -4.60 -24.49 -25.91
C ARG A 14 -5.68 -25.55 -26.12
N VAL A 15 -6.90 -25.30 -25.64
CA VAL A 15 -7.98 -26.31 -25.65
C VAL A 15 -8.85 -26.19 -26.90
N PHE A 16 -9.13 -24.98 -27.36
CA PHE A 16 -9.97 -24.66 -28.51
C PHE A 16 -9.38 -23.48 -29.30
N PRO A 17 -8.25 -23.65 -30.00
CA PRO A 17 -7.54 -22.56 -30.67
C PRO A 17 -8.42 -21.83 -31.70
N GLU A 18 -9.26 -22.56 -32.42
CA GLU A 18 -10.24 -22.01 -33.37
C GLU A 18 -11.27 -21.06 -32.74
N LEU A 19 -11.56 -21.20 -31.43
CA LEU A 19 -12.51 -20.35 -30.71
C LEU A 19 -11.85 -19.20 -29.93
N ALA A 20 -10.51 -19.12 -29.93
CA ALA A 20 -9.79 -18.18 -29.08
C ALA A 20 -10.06 -16.70 -29.43
N SER A 21 -10.38 -16.41 -30.70
CA SER A 21 -10.69 -15.05 -31.16
C SER A 21 -12.19 -14.73 -31.11
N GLU A 22 -13.03 -15.71 -30.80
CA GLU A 22 -14.48 -15.52 -30.73
C GLU A 22 -14.88 -14.67 -29.51
N PRO A 23 -15.94 -13.86 -29.62
CA PRO A 23 -16.49 -13.14 -28.48
C PRO A 23 -16.86 -14.10 -27.34
N SER A 24 -16.48 -13.77 -26.10
CA SER A 24 -16.73 -14.62 -24.93
C SER A 24 -18.21 -14.91 -24.70
N SER A 25 -19.10 -14.00 -25.12
CA SER A 25 -20.55 -14.16 -25.07
C SER A 25 -21.12 -15.13 -26.10
N MET A 26 -20.39 -15.45 -27.18
CA MET A 26 -20.83 -16.40 -28.22
C MET A 26 -20.50 -17.85 -27.88
N LEU A 27 -19.73 -18.09 -26.81
CA LEU A 27 -19.28 -19.42 -26.44
C LEU A 27 -20.31 -20.11 -25.55
N ASN A 28 -20.67 -21.34 -25.93
CA ASN A 28 -21.58 -22.19 -25.16
C ASN A 28 -20.97 -22.61 -23.81
N TRP A 29 -21.84 -22.89 -22.83
CA TRP A 29 -21.39 -23.36 -21.52
C TRP A 29 -20.55 -24.65 -21.59
N THR A 30 -20.86 -25.56 -22.51
CA THR A 30 -20.08 -26.80 -22.71
C THR A 30 -18.62 -26.56 -23.09
N VAL A 31 -18.31 -25.38 -23.66
CA VAL A 31 -16.95 -24.91 -23.92
C VAL A 31 -16.38 -24.25 -22.67
N LEU A 32 -17.11 -23.30 -22.08
CA LEU A 32 -16.66 -22.52 -20.91
C LEU A 32 -16.30 -23.41 -19.70
N ASP A 33 -17.10 -24.44 -19.44
CA ASP A 33 -16.93 -25.40 -18.35
C ASP A 33 -15.63 -26.21 -18.43
N ARG A 34 -15.07 -26.34 -19.64
CA ARG A 34 -13.82 -27.08 -19.89
C ARG A 34 -12.57 -26.21 -19.77
N LEU A 35 -12.75 -24.90 -19.65
CA LEU A 35 -11.63 -23.95 -19.58
C LEU A 35 -11.09 -23.86 -18.16
N ASN A 36 -9.78 -23.81 -18.05
CA ASN A 36 -9.12 -23.40 -16.82
C ASN A 36 -8.95 -21.88 -16.86
N ALA A 37 -9.44 -21.20 -15.82
CA ALA A 37 -9.42 -19.76 -15.64
C ALA A 37 -8.48 -19.29 -14.52
N GLY A 38 -7.61 -20.17 -14.02
CA GLY A 38 -6.69 -19.91 -12.91
C GLY A 38 -5.20 -19.97 -13.26
N ASP A 39 -4.80 -20.93 -14.11
CA ASP A 39 -3.41 -21.19 -14.50
C ASP A 39 -2.69 -19.96 -15.07
N TRP A 40 -3.43 -19.09 -15.78
CA TRP A 40 -2.89 -17.83 -16.29
C TRP A 40 -2.39 -16.89 -15.17
N PHE A 41 -3.05 -16.88 -14.01
CA PHE A 41 -2.71 -16.03 -12.87
C PHE A 41 -1.35 -16.44 -12.30
N VAL A 42 -1.14 -17.74 -12.12
CA VAL A 42 0.13 -18.30 -11.61
C VAL A 42 1.27 -18.06 -12.60
N LYS A 43 1.00 -18.21 -13.91
CA LYS A 43 2.03 -18.05 -14.96
C LYS A 43 2.43 -16.60 -15.22
N THR A 44 1.45 -15.70 -15.23
CA THR A 44 1.66 -14.30 -15.59
C THR A 44 2.04 -13.46 -14.38
N ASP A 45 1.59 -13.86 -13.19
CA ASP A 45 1.73 -13.13 -11.93
C ASP A 45 1.38 -11.64 -12.08
N PRO A 46 0.13 -11.31 -12.47
CA PRO A 46 -0.25 -9.95 -12.88
C PRO A 46 -0.11 -8.90 -11.77
N PHE A 47 -0.04 -9.33 -10.51
CA PHE A 47 0.09 -8.48 -9.33
C PHE A 47 1.40 -8.69 -8.55
N TRP A 48 2.33 -9.50 -9.07
CA TRP A 48 3.57 -9.87 -8.38
C TRP A 48 3.37 -10.48 -6.98
N THR A 49 2.29 -11.25 -6.82
CA THR A 49 1.87 -11.84 -5.53
C THR A 49 2.11 -13.34 -5.45
N VAL A 50 2.39 -14.02 -6.56
CA VAL A 50 2.52 -15.49 -6.57
C VAL A 50 3.61 -16.00 -5.62
N SER A 51 4.70 -15.25 -5.45
CA SER A 51 5.79 -15.58 -4.53
C SER A 51 5.39 -15.58 -3.05
N SER A 52 4.28 -14.93 -2.69
CA SER A 52 3.76 -14.87 -1.31
C SER A 52 2.80 -16.01 -0.97
N LEU A 53 2.37 -16.79 -1.96
CA LEU A 53 1.42 -17.88 -1.81
C LEU A 53 2.10 -19.16 -1.32
N SER A 54 1.38 -19.97 -0.55
CA SER A 54 1.84 -21.33 -0.22
C SER A 54 1.74 -22.24 -1.44
N SER A 55 2.47 -23.36 -1.45
CA SER A 55 2.38 -24.34 -2.56
C SER A 55 0.96 -24.88 -2.77
N ALA A 56 0.16 -24.97 -1.69
CA ALA A 56 -1.24 -25.36 -1.77
C ALA A 56 -2.07 -24.27 -2.46
N ASP A 57 -1.92 -23.01 -2.06
CA ASP A 57 -2.64 -21.87 -2.65
C ASP A 57 -2.28 -21.67 -4.12
N VAL A 58 -1.01 -21.89 -4.51
CA VAL A 58 -0.59 -21.84 -5.92
C VAL A 58 -1.30 -22.92 -6.74
N THR A 59 -1.42 -24.13 -6.18
CA THR A 59 -2.11 -25.25 -6.84
C THR A 59 -3.60 -24.96 -6.98
N GLU A 60 -4.22 -24.43 -5.94
CA GLU A 60 -5.64 -24.04 -5.94
C GLU A 60 -5.90 -22.88 -6.91
N ALA A 61 -5.13 -21.79 -6.84
CA ALA A 61 -5.25 -20.65 -7.74
C ALA A 61 -5.01 -21.04 -9.20
N GLY A 62 -4.12 -21.99 -9.46
CA GLY A 62 -3.87 -22.52 -10.80
C GLY A 62 -4.99 -23.41 -11.35
N ASN A 63 -5.90 -23.92 -10.51
CA ASN A 63 -6.93 -24.87 -10.91
C ASN A 63 -8.36 -24.32 -10.76
N GLN A 64 -8.58 -23.09 -11.21
CA GLN A 64 -9.89 -22.43 -11.17
C GLN A 64 -10.68 -22.64 -12.47
N SER A 65 -12.01 -22.72 -12.36
CA SER A 65 -12.96 -22.80 -13.48
C SER A 65 -13.65 -21.44 -13.72
N VAL A 66 -14.37 -21.32 -14.84
CA VAL A 66 -15.23 -20.15 -15.09
C VAL A 66 -16.47 -20.24 -14.19
N CYS A 67 -16.75 -19.19 -13.42
CA CYS A 67 -17.88 -19.13 -12.50
C CYS A 67 -19.17 -18.64 -13.20
N LYS A 68 -20.30 -19.32 -12.97
CA LYS A 68 -21.62 -18.85 -13.41
C LYS A 68 -22.11 -17.70 -12.54
N LEU A 69 -22.98 -16.86 -13.12
CA LEU A 69 -23.70 -15.86 -12.34
C LEU A 69 -24.53 -16.49 -11.20
N THR A 70 -25.16 -17.65 -11.44
CA THR A 70 -25.94 -18.35 -10.40
C THR A 70 -25.08 -18.78 -9.22
N GLU A 71 -23.88 -19.31 -9.49
CA GLU A 71 -22.91 -19.72 -8.45
C GLU A 71 -22.39 -18.52 -7.67
N LEU A 72 -22.09 -17.40 -8.36
CA LEU A 72 -21.72 -16.15 -7.71
C LEU A 72 -22.84 -15.63 -6.78
N LEU A 73 -24.10 -15.70 -7.21
CA LEU A 73 -25.24 -15.23 -6.42
C LEU A 73 -25.50 -16.10 -5.18
N GLU A 74 -25.17 -17.39 -5.23
CA GLU A 74 -25.19 -18.26 -4.05
C GLU A 74 -24.20 -17.76 -2.99
N LEU A 75 -22.96 -17.42 -3.39
CA LEU A 75 -21.96 -16.84 -2.49
C LEU A 75 -22.41 -15.50 -1.90
N VAL A 76 -23.05 -14.65 -2.70
CA VAL A 76 -23.60 -13.35 -2.23
C VAL A 76 -24.65 -13.56 -1.14
N LYS A 77 -25.53 -14.54 -1.33
CA LYS A 77 -26.57 -14.90 -0.37
C LYS A 77 -25.99 -15.46 0.92
N GLU A 78 -25.01 -16.38 0.82
CA GLU A 78 -24.36 -17.00 1.98
C GLU A 78 -23.56 -16.00 2.81
N SER A 79 -22.87 -15.07 2.15
CA SER A 79 -22.06 -14.03 2.80
C SER A 79 -22.85 -12.78 3.19
N ASN A 80 -24.12 -12.68 2.81
CA ASN A 80 -24.98 -11.51 3.00
C ASN A 80 -24.32 -10.20 2.49
N THR A 81 -23.66 -10.28 1.33
CA THR A 81 -22.93 -9.16 0.72
C THR A 81 -23.75 -8.45 -0.35
N SER A 82 -23.30 -7.25 -0.76
CA SER A 82 -23.87 -6.56 -1.92
C SER A 82 -23.05 -6.86 -3.17
N ILE A 83 -23.72 -6.90 -4.34
CA ILE A 83 -23.10 -7.19 -5.63
C ILE A 83 -23.20 -5.98 -6.56
N LEU A 84 -22.06 -5.53 -7.08
CA LEU A 84 -22.00 -4.56 -8.17
C LEU A 84 -21.98 -5.31 -9.52
N LEU A 85 -23.11 -5.31 -10.22
CA LEU A 85 -23.26 -6.08 -11.45
C LEU A 85 -23.14 -5.18 -12.68
N LYS A 86 -22.10 -5.41 -13.47
CA LYS A 86 -21.92 -4.82 -14.79
C LYS A 86 -22.24 -5.85 -15.87
N VAL A 87 -23.31 -5.61 -16.62
CA VAL A 87 -23.69 -6.45 -17.76
C VAL A 87 -23.18 -5.82 -19.03
N HIS A 88 -22.35 -6.57 -19.77
CA HIS A 88 -21.81 -6.17 -21.05
C HIS A 88 -22.82 -6.41 -22.18
N SER A 89 -22.77 -5.56 -23.20
CA SER A 89 -23.53 -5.76 -24.43
C SER A 89 -23.04 -7.01 -25.17
N VAL A 90 -23.96 -7.79 -25.70
CA VAL A 90 -23.64 -8.93 -26.57
C VAL A 90 -23.65 -8.50 -28.05
N PRO A 91 -22.95 -9.23 -28.95
CA PRO A 91 -22.97 -8.93 -30.38
C PRO A 91 -24.38 -9.03 -30.99
N SER A 92 -24.64 -8.29 -32.07
CA SER A 92 -25.98 -8.17 -32.69
C SER A 92 -26.53 -9.47 -33.26
N ASP A 93 -25.66 -10.40 -33.62
CA ASP A 93 -25.94 -11.74 -34.11
C ASP A 93 -26.15 -12.77 -33.00
N HIS A 94 -26.00 -12.38 -31.72
CA HIS A 94 -26.20 -13.28 -30.60
C HIS A 94 -27.68 -13.71 -30.49
N PRO A 95 -28.00 -15.00 -30.28
CA PRO A 95 -29.38 -15.49 -30.21
C PRO A 95 -30.25 -14.76 -29.17
N HIS A 96 -29.62 -14.31 -28.08
CA HIS A 96 -30.27 -13.55 -27.00
C HIS A 96 -29.95 -12.04 -27.01
N TYR A 97 -29.63 -11.46 -28.17
CA TYR A 97 -29.29 -10.02 -28.26
C TYR A 97 -30.41 -9.12 -27.73
N SER A 98 -31.67 -9.49 -27.91
CA SER A 98 -32.84 -8.71 -27.48
C SER A 98 -33.27 -8.94 -26.03
N ASP A 99 -32.85 -10.02 -25.39
CA ASP A 99 -33.40 -10.47 -24.10
C ASP A 99 -32.32 -10.85 -23.06
N TYR A 100 -31.02 -10.69 -23.36
CA TYR A 100 -29.94 -11.00 -22.41
C TYR A 100 -30.05 -10.23 -21.08
N ILE A 101 -30.55 -8.98 -21.09
CA ILE A 101 -30.81 -8.21 -19.88
C ILE A 101 -31.94 -8.86 -19.07
N ASN A 102 -33.05 -9.22 -19.73
CA ASN A 102 -34.18 -9.89 -19.08
C ASN A 102 -33.77 -11.23 -18.46
N ILE A 103 -32.98 -12.05 -19.19
CA ILE A 103 -32.42 -13.30 -18.69
C ILE A 103 -31.56 -13.05 -17.45
N THR A 104 -30.69 -12.03 -17.49
CA THR A 104 -29.80 -11.69 -16.39
C THR A 104 -30.59 -11.25 -15.15
N VAL A 105 -31.55 -10.34 -15.31
CA VAL A 105 -32.41 -9.86 -14.21
C VAL A 105 -33.21 -11.00 -13.61
N ASN A 106 -33.85 -11.85 -14.44
CA ASN A 106 -34.59 -13.00 -13.95
C ASN A 106 -33.70 -13.99 -13.20
N THR A 107 -32.47 -14.23 -13.68
CA THR A 107 -31.50 -15.08 -12.99
C THR A 107 -31.19 -14.55 -11.59
N VAL A 108 -31.01 -13.23 -11.46
CA VAL A 108 -30.79 -12.59 -10.15
C VAL A 108 -32.02 -12.72 -9.25
N LEU A 109 -33.22 -12.45 -9.77
CA LEU A 109 -34.47 -12.54 -9.00
C LEU A 109 -34.76 -13.97 -8.52
N GLN A 110 -34.47 -14.98 -9.36
CA GLN A 110 -34.66 -16.39 -9.03
C GLN A 110 -33.65 -16.90 -8.00
N SER A 111 -32.47 -16.28 -7.88
CA SER A 111 -31.45 -16.68 -6.91
C SER A 111 -31.87 -16.49 -5.43
N GLY A 112 -32.87 -15.63 -5.20
CA GLY A 112 -33.34 -15.25 -3.87
C GLY A 112 -32.49 -14.19 -3.16
N VAL A 113 -31.48 -13.62 -3.83
CA VAL A 113 -30.72 -12.46 -3.32
C VAL A 113 -31.67 -11.27 -3.16
N SER A 114 -31.52 -10.52 -2.06
CA SER A 114 -32.34 -9.33 -1.83
C SER A 114 -32.09 -8.30 -2.93
N GLN A 115 -33.16 -7.77 -3.52
CA GLN A 115 -33.03 -6.80 -4.62
C GLN A 115 -32.19 -5.57 -4.22
N HIS A 116 -32.29 -5.14 -2.95
CA HIS A 116 -31.53 -4.00 -2.44
C HIS A 116 -30.02 -4.25 -2.32
N GLN A 117 -29.56 -5.50 -2.35
CA GLN A 117 -28.14 -5.85 -2.38
C GLN A 117 -27.54 -5.77 -3.78
N VAL A 118 -28.37 -5.59 -4.82
CA VAL A 118 -27.92 -5.57 -6.20
C VAL A 118 -27.75 -4.13 -6.66
N ILE A 119 -26.49 -3.75 -6.95
CA ILE A 119 -26.12 -2.48 -7.54
C ILE A 119 -25.96 -2.69 -9.05
N TRP A 120 -26.91 -2.20 -9.83
CA TRP A 120 -27.00 -2.41 -11.27
C TRP A 120 -26.28 -1.31 -12.04
N LEU A 121 -25.11 -1.62 -12.60
CA LEU A 121 -24.22 -0.64 -13.22
C LEU A 121 -24.51 -0.37 -14.70
N SER A 122 -25.24 -1.26 -15.38
CA SER A 122 -25.47 -1.09 -16.83
C SER A 122 -26.51 0.01 -17.11
N ASP A 123 -26.13 0.98 -17.94
CA ASP A 123 -27.03 2.06 -18.40
C ASP A 123 -28.05 1.57 -19.43
N HIS A 124 -27.77 0.45 -20.11
CA HIS A 124 -28.65 -0.11 -21.14
C HIS A 124 -29.94 -0.64 -20.55
N GLU A 125 -31.05 -0.36 -21.24
CA GLU A 125 -32.41 -0.82 -20.89
C GLU A 125 -32.82 -0.54 -19.43
N ARG A 126 -32.30 0.54 -18.83
CA ARG A 126 -32.56 0.89 -17.43
C ARG A 126 -34.05 0.91 -17.07
N THR A 127 -34.90 1.43 -17.97
CA THR A 127 -36.35 1.48 -17.77
C THR A 127 -36.94 0.07 -17.62
N LEU A 128 -36.47 -0.90 -18.42
CA LEU A 128 -36.89 -2.30 -18.32
C LEU A 128 -36.44 -2.91 -16.99
N VAL A 129 -35.18 -2.71 -16.61
CA VAL A 129 -34.62 -3.23 -15.35
C VAL A 129 -35.40 -2.71 -14.14
N LYS A 130 -35.75 -1.42 -14.13
CA LYS A 130 -36.59 -0.83 -13.07
C LYS A 130 -37.98 -1.45 -12.98
N GLN A 131 -38.58 -1.77 -14.12
CA GLN A 131 -39.90 -2.41 -14.17
C GLN A 131 -39.84 -3.85 -13.66
N LEU A 132 -38.79 -4.60 -14.02
CA LEU A 132 -38.63 -6.00 -13.62
C LEU A 132 -38.14 -6.16 -12.17
N ALA A 133 -37.22 -5.31 -11.74
CA ALA A 133 -36.55 -5.37 -10.43
C ALA A 133 -36.45 -3.97 -9.79
N PRO A 134 -37.57 -3.41 -9.29
CA PRO A 134 -37.60 -2.05 -8.74
C PRO A 134 -36.72 -1.87 -7.50
N GLY A 135 -36.35 -2.94 -6.81
CA GLY A 135 -35.48 -2.88 -5.65
C GLY A 135 -33.99 -2.76 -5.97
N PHE A 136 -33.56 -2.93 -7.22
CA PHE A 136 -32.16 -2.79 -7.62
C PHE A 136 -31.69 -1.34 -7.48
N GLN A 137 -30.53 -1.15 -6.84
CA GLN A 137 -29.88 0.15 -6.78
C GLN A 137 -29.32 0.51 -8.15
N GLN A 138 -29.85 1.56 -8.76
CA GLN A 138 -29.42 1.98 -10.09
C GLN A 138 -28.09 2.72 -9.97
N ALA A 139 -27.08 2.21 -10.67
CA ALA A 139 -25.76 2.81 -10.72
C ALA A 139 -25.40 3.28 -12.13
N SER A 140 -24.59 4.34 -12.23
CA SER A 140 -24.00 4.79 -13.49
C SER A 140 -22.48 4.69 -13.46
N SER A 141 -21.90 4.30 -14.60
CA SER A 141 -20.44 4.27 -14.79
C SER A 141 -19.90 5.49 -15.55
N VAL A 142 -20.72 6.52 -15.77
CA VAL A 142 -20.38 7.67 -16.61
C VAL A 142 -20.58 8.95 -15.81
N LYS A 143 -19.56 9.82 -15.80
CA LYS A 143 -19.64 11.13 -15.16
C LYS A 143 -20.73 11.99 -15.81
N ARG A 144 -21.67 12.47 -15.01
CA ARG A 144 -22.83 13.29 -15.38
C ARG A 144 -23.23 14.15 -14.20
N ASP A 145 -23.86 15.28 -14.48
CA ASP A 145 -24.38 16.20 -13.47
C ASP A 145 -25.31 15.47 -12.48
N ALA A 146 -25.25 15.87 -11.21
CA ALA A 146 -25.99 15.16 -10.17
C ALA A 146 -27.52 15.23 -10.39
N GLN A 147 -28.01 16.33 -10.98
CA GLN A 147 -29.43 16.47 -11.33
C GLN A 147 -29.84 15.46 -12.41
N TYR A 148 -29.03 15.29 -13.45
CA TYR A 148 -29.29 14.33 -14.53
C TYR A 148 -29.36 12.89 -14.01
N LEU A 149 -28.50 12.55 -13.05
CA LEU A 149 -28.49 11.24 -12.40
C LEU A 149 -29.75 11.03 -11.54
N LYS A 150 -30.15 12.04 -10.78
CA LYS A 150 -31.38 12.03 -9.98
C LYS A 150 -32.64 11.86 -10.82
N ASP A 151 -32.74 12.59 -11.94
CA ASP A 151 -33.89 12.49 -12.85
C ASP A 151 -34.04 11.07 -13.44
N ARG A 152 -33.01 10.23 -13.31
CA ARG A 152 -32.99 8.83 -13.73
C ARG A 152 -32.95 7.84 -12.57
N ASP A 153 -33.27 8.28 -11.37
CA ASP A 153 -33.24 7.52 -10.11
C ASP A 153 -31.91 6.76 -9.89
N VAL A 154 -30.79 7.33 -10.37
CA VAL A 154 -29.47 6.78 -10.08
C VAL A 154 -29.09 7.21 -8.67
N THR A 155 -28.69 6.26 -7.83
CA THR A 155 -28.27 6.50 -6.45
C THR A 155 -26.78 6.25 -6.24
N PHE A 156 -26.15 5.50 -7.14
CA PHE A 156 -24.76 5.07 -7.02
C PHE A 156 -23.98 5.43 -8.29
N ILE A 157 -22.74 5.88 -8.14
CA ILE A 157 -21.89 6.29 -9.25
C ILE A 157 -20.57 5.57 -9.11
N ASN A 158 -20.12 4.89 -10.16
CA ASN A 158 -18.88 4.14 -10.19
C ASN A 158 -17.94 4.73 -11.24
N LEU A 159 -16.99 5.55 -10.83
CA LEU A 159 -16.08 6.29 -11.72
C LEU A 159 -14.63 5.92 -11.50
N ARG A 160 -13.78 6.17 -12.51
CA ARG A 160 -12.34 6.08 -12.30
C ARG A 160 -11.90 7.23 -11.40
N TYR A 161 -10.97 7.00 -10.47
CA TYR A 161 -10.51 8.07 -9.56
C TYR A 161 -9.92 9.30 -10.29
N THR A 162 -9.40 9.14 -11.51
CA THR A 162 -8.86 10.24 -12.33
C THR A 162 -9.92 11.12 -12.98
N GLU A 163 -11.18 10.67 -13.01
CA GLU A 163 -12.31 11.39 -13.61
C GLU A 163 -13.05 12.27 -12.61
N VAL A 164 -12.68 12.15 -11.33
CA VAL A 164 -13.37 12.78 -10.19
C VAL A 164 -12.50 13.91 -9.64
N ASP A 165 -13.08 15.09 -9.54
CA ASP A 165 -12.50 16.24 -8.86
C ASP A 165 -13.19 16.54 -7.51
N GLN A 166 -12.68 17.53 -6.76
CA GLN A 166 -13.23 17.88 -5.46
C GLN A 166 -14.63 18.52 -5.55
N GLU A 167 -14.95 19.16 -6.67
CA GLU A 167 -16.26 19.78 -6.90
C GLU A 167 -17.32 18.69 -7.12
N ASP A 168 -17.01 17.68 -7.93
CA ASP A 168 -17.84 16.49 -8.13
C ASP A 168 -18.17 15.80 -6.82
N ILE A 169 -17.16 15.56 -5.97
CA ILE A 169 -17.35 14.89 -4.67
C ILE A 169 -18.34 15.68 -3.81
N ARG A 170 -18.21 17.01 -3.78
CA ARG A 170 -19.13 17.88 -3.03
C ARG A 170 -20.52 17.88 -3.64
N GLU A 171 -20.62 17.96 -4.96
CA GLU A 171 -21.89 17.96 -5.69
C GLU A 171 -22.65 16.65 -5.43
N TYR A 172 -22.05 15.50 -5.74
CA TYR A 172 -22.67 14.19 -5.55
C TYR A 172 -23.07 13.95 -4.09
N LYS A 173 -22.20 14.31 -3.13
CA LYS A 173 -22.51 14.22 -1.70
C LYS A 173 -23.68 15.10 -1.31
N SER A 174 -23.76 16.34 -1.80
CA SER A 174 -24.87 17.26 -1.52
C SER A 174 -26.21 16.72 -2.03
N GLN A 175 -26.17 15.88 -3.06
CA GLN A 175 -27.33 15.27 -3.67
C GLN A 175 -27.64 13.86 -3.13
N ASN A 176 -26.95 13.38 -2.09
CA ASN A 176 -27.08 12.02 -1.55
C ASN A 176 -26.80 10.90 -2.57
N LEU A 177 -25.87 11.15 -3.50
CA LEU A 177 -25.37 10.14 -4.43
C LEU A 177 -24.14 9.46 -3.82
N THR A 178 -24.12 8.13 -3.84
CA THR A 178 -22.98 7.34 -3.36
C THR A 178 -21.94 7.25 -4.47
N LEU A 179 -20.79 7.89 -4.27
CA LEU A 179 -19.65 7.80 -5.20
C LEU A 179 -18.71 6.67 -4.80
N ASN A 180 -18.45 5.76 -5.74
CA ASN A 180 -17.43 4.73 -5.69
C ASN A 180 -16.35 5.00 -6.74
N THR A 181 -15.08 4.87 -6.34
CA THR A 181 -13.94 5.05 -7.26
C THR A 181 -13.11 3.80 -7.46
N TYR A 182 -12.65 3.56 -8.69
CA TYR A 182 -11.87 2.38 -9.05
C TYR A 182 -10.70 2.68 -10.01
N VAL A 183 -9.70 1.80 -10.16
CA VAL A 183 -9.29 0.76 -9.20
C VAL A 183 -8.22 1.36 -8.30
N VAL A 184 -8.39 1.23 -6.98
CA VAL A 184 -7.50 1.80 -5.97
C VAL A 184 -6.78 0.67 -5.24
N ASN A 185 -5.49 0.48 -5.48
CA ASN A 185 -4.72 -0.62 -4.88
C ASN A 185 -3.69 -0.13 -3.85
N GLU A 186 -3.32 1.16 -3.90
CA GLU A 186 -2.25 1.71 -3.07
C GLU A 186 -2.77 2.38 -1.78
N PRO A 187 -2.14 2.14 -0.61
CA PRO A 187 -2.50 2.78 0.66
C PRO A 187 -2.50 4.31 0.61
N TRP A 188 -1.54 4.89 -0.11
CA TRP A 188 -1.42 6.34 -0.22
C TRP A 188 -2.60 6.93 -1.00
N LEU A 189 -3.00 6.31 -2.11
CA LEU A 189 -4.13 6.78 -2.92
C LEU A 189 -5.44 6.61 -2.17
N PHE A 190 -5.60 5.47 -1.49
CA PHE A 190 -6.74 5.23 -0.60
C PHE A 190 -6.86 6.32 0.47
N SER A 191 -5.75 6.73 1.07
CA SER A 191 -5.71 7.79 2.09
C SER A 191 -6.13 9.16 1.52
N VAL A 192 -5.69 9.50 0.31
CA VAL A 192 -6.09 10.74 -0.38
C VAL A 192 -7.60 10.75 -0.63
N LEU A 193 -8.16 9.66 -1.18
CA LEU A 193 -9.59 9.57 -1.49
C LEU A 193 -10.45 9.56 -0.23
N TRP A 194 -9.97 8.91 0.84
CA TRP A 194 -10.62 8.95 2.16
C TRP A 194 -10.67 10.39 2.70
N CYS A 195 -9.54 11.11 2.70
CA CYS A 195 -9.49 12.51 3.11
C CYS A 195 -10.33 13.43 2.22
N ALA A 196 -10.47 13.10 0.93
CA ALA A 196 -11.34 13.83 0.00
C ALA A 196 -12.84 13.63 0.30
N GLY A 197 -13.20 12.64 1.13
CA GLY A 197 -14.57 12.36 1.56
C GLY A 197 -15.30 11.31 0.73
N ILE A 198 -14.56 10.50 -0.03
CA ILE A 198 -15.11 9.34 -0.76
C ILE A 198 -15.35 8.19 0.23
N LEU A 199 -16.54 7.58 0.17
CA LEU A 199 -16.97 6.57 1.13
C LEU A 199 -16.84 5.12 0.62
N SER A 200 -16.65 4.94 -0.69
CA SER A 200 -16.61 3.62 -1.32
C SER A 200 -15.49 3.58 -2.37
N ILE A 201 -14.74 2.48 -2.39
CA ILE A 201 -13.70 2.23 -3.38
C ILE A 201 -13.76 0.77 -3.88
N THR A 202 -13.29 0.53 -5.09
CA THR A 202 -13.03 -0.82 -5.61
C THR A 202 -11.54 -1.05 -5.73
N SER A 203 -11.07 -2.18 -5.22
CA SER A 203 -9.65 -2.53 -5.10
C SER A 203 -9.43 -4.00 -5.43
N ASP A 204 -8.31 -4.31 -6.09
CA ASP A 204 -7.78 -5.66 -6.25
C ASP A 204 -6.97 -6.11 -5.01
N ALA A 205 -6.61 -5.17 -4.12
CA ALA A 205 -5.79 -5.40 -2.94
C ALA A 205 -6.53 -5.07 -1.62
N PRO A 206 -7.77 -5.56 -1.40
CA PRO A 206 -8.53 -5.23 -0.19
C PRO A 206 -7.80 -5.69 1.09
N HIS A 207 -7.01 -6.77 1.01
CA HIS A 207 -6.21 -7.30 2.11
C HIS A 207 -5.07 -6.36 2.57
N ILE A 208 -4.61 -5.47 1.69
CA ILE A 208 -3.64 -4.41 2.01
C ILE A 208 -4.38 -3.22 2.60
N LEU A 209 -5.43 -2.76 1.93
CA LEU A 209 -6.17 -1.56 2.33
C LEU A 209 -6.91 -1.74 3.67
N SER A 210 -7.35 -2.95 3.99
CA SER A 210 -7.97 -3.25 5.29
C SER A 210 -7.02 -3.07 6.48
N ARG A 211 -5.71 -2.99 6.24
CA ARG A 211 -4.67 -2.76 7.25
C ARG A 211 -4.31 -1.28 7.41
N VAL A 212 -5.03 -0.38 6.75
CA VAL A 212 -4.84 1.08 6.85
C VAL A 212 -5.93 1.64 7.78
N PRO A 213 -5.69 1.72 9.11
CA PRO A 213 -6.71 2.15 10.07
C PRO A 213 -7.00 3.67 10.04
N PHE A 214 -6.08 4.45 9.49
CA PHE A 214 -6.21 5.90 9.32
C PHE A 214 -5.46 6.35 8.05
N PRO A 215 -5.84 7.49 7.45
CA PRO A 215 -5.14 8.03 6.29
C PRO A 215 -3.65 8.20 6.55
N VAL A 216 -2.82 7.59 5.71
CA VAL A 216 -1.37 7.77 5.72
C VAL A 216 -1.07 9.20 5.31
N TRP A 217 -0.21 9.85 6.10
CA TRP A 217 0.21 11.21 5.80
C TRP A 217 1.21 11.19 4.63
N ILE A 218 0.90 11.96 3.59
CA ILE A 218 1.73 12.09 2.40
C ILE A 218 2.17 13.54 2.32
N MET A 219 3.45 13.74 2.03
CA MET A 219 4.06 15.05 1.86
C MET A 219 4.70 15.10 0.48
N SER A 220 4.58 16.24 -0.21
CA SER A 220 5.29 16.41 -1.47
C SER A 220 6.81 16.42 -1.25
N PRO A 221 7.63 15.98 -2.23
CA PRO A 221 9.08 16.06 -2.11
C PRO A 221 9.60 17.47 -1.82
N ASP A 222 8.91 18.49 -2.36
CA ASP A 222 9.26 19.90 -2.16
C ASP A 222 8.98 20.36 -0.73
N GLU A 223 7.82 20.01 -0.16
CA GLU A 223 7.51 20.29 1.25
C GLU A 223 8.46 19.54 2.19
N TYR A 224 8.78 18.28 1.88
CA TYR A 224 9.75 17.49 2.64
C TYR A 224 11.13 18.15 2.62
N SER A 225 11.61 18.55 1.43
CA SER A 225 12.88 19.25 1.29
C SER A 225 12.90 20.57 2.04
N LEU A 226 11.83 21.36 1.95
CA LEU A 226 11.70 22.63 2.68
C LEU A 226 11.75 22.42 4.20
N ILE A 227 11.06 21.40 4.73
CA ILE A 227 11.11 21.09 6.15
C ILE A 227 12.53 20.73 6.60
N TRP A 228 13.27 19.94 5.82
CA TRP A 228 14.65 19.61 6.16
C TRP A 228 15.59 20.81 6.07
N ILE A 229 15.47 21.64 5.03
CA ILE A 229 16.26 22.88 4.88
C ILE A 229 16.00 23.82 6.07
N THR A 230 14.75 23.98 6.46
CA THR A 230 14.38 24.83 7.60
C THR A 230 14.86 24.25 8.93
N ALA A 231 14.76 22.94 9.13
CA ALA A 231 15.28 22.25 10.31
C ALA A 231 16.81 22.41 10.43
N ASP A 232 17.54 22.29 9.32
CA ASP A 232 18.99 22.49 9.27
C ASP A 232 19.37 23.94 9.58
N LEU A 233 18.64 24.92 9.05
CA LEU A 233 18.87 26.34 9.33
C LEU A 233 18.65 26.67 10.81
N ILE A 234 17.58 26.11 11.42
CA ILE A 234 17.30 26.26 12.85
C ILE A 234 18.41 25.62 13.67
N SER A 235 18.80 24.38 13.34
CA SER A 235 19.89 23.66 14.01
C SER A 235 21.20 24.45 13.97
N PHE A 236 21.57 24.97 12.79
CA PHE A 236 22.74 25.81 12.61
C PHE A 236 22.68 27.09 13.47
N THR A 237 21.52 27.74 13.52
CA THR A 237 21.29 28.93 14.35
C THR A 237 21.44 28.64 15.84
N VAL A 238 20.90 27.50 16.30
CA VAL A 238 21.02 27.04 17.69
C VAL A 238 22.47 26.74 18.04
N ILE A 239 23.22 26.06 17.16
CA ILE A 239 24.65 25.77 17.38
C ILE A 239 25.45 27.08 17.51
N ILE A 240 25.25 28.05 16.61
CA ILE A 240 25.89 29.37 16.71
C ILE A 240 25.53 30.04 18.02
N GLY A 241 24.24 30.04 18.41
CA GLY A 241 23.79 30.61 19.67
C GLY A 241 24.50 30.01 20.89
N ILE A 242 24.64 28.69 20.93
CA ILE A 242 25.37 27.99 22.00
C ILE A 242 26.84 28.41 22.03
N PHE A 243 27.51 28.46 20.86
CA PHE A 243 28.90 28.90 20.77
C PHE A 243 29.10 30.33 21.25
N VAL A 244 28.22 31.26 20.85
CA VAL A 244 28.26 32.66 21.29
C VAL A 244 28.05 32.76 22.80
N LEU A 245 27.08 32.02 23.36
CA LEU A 245 26.81 32.01 24.81
C LEU A 245 27.97 31.41 25.61
N GLN A 246 28.55 30.30 25.17
CA GLN A 246 29.71 29.70 25.81
C GLN A 246 30.93 30.62 25.76
N ASN A 247 31.19 31.25 24.62
CA ASN A 247 32.32 32.17 24.45
C ASN A 247 32.11 33.44 25.30
N TYR A 248 30.90 34.00 25.32
CA TYR A 248 30.55 35.11 26.20
C TYR A 248 30.69 34.74 27.69
N HIS A 249 30.21 33.58 28.12
CA HIS A 249 30.35 33.10 29.50
C HIS A 249 31.83 32.88 29.85
N THR A 250 32.64 32.34 28.95
CA THR A 250 34.09 32.13 29.14
C THR A 250 34.85 33.44 29.25
N ILE A 251 34.53 34.42 28.39
CA ILE A 251 35.10 35.78 28.43
C ILE A 251 34.69 36.47 29.74
N ARG A 252 33.42 36.39 30.13
CA ARG A 252 32.91 36.96 31.40
C ARG A 252 33.53 36.30 32.63
N TRP A 253 33.73 34.98 32.63
CA TRP A 253 34.45 34.27 33.68
C TRP A 253 35.92 34.68 33.76
N ARG A 254 36.60 34.82 32.62
CA ARG A 254 37.98 35.31 32.57
C ARG A 254 38.11 36.76 33.07
N LEU A 255 37.17 37.65 32.72
CA LEU A 255 37.17 39.03 33.26
C LEU A 255 36.76 39.10 34.74
N GLY A 256 35.92 38.19 35.23
CA GLY A 256 35.56 38.09 36.64
C GLY A 256 36.72 37.63 37.55
N SER A 257 37.56 36.70 37.06
CA SER A 257 38.74 36.20 37.79
C SER A 257 39.86 37.25 37.92
N ILE A 258 39.91 38.25 37.03
CA ILE A 258 40.93 39.31 37.05
C ILE A 258 40.77 40.29 38.22
N ARG A 259 39.63 40.32 38.93
CA ARG A 259 39.40 41.24 40.05
C ARG A 259 39.79 40.74 41.45
N THR A 260 40.33 39.53 41.59
CA THR A 260 40.77 39.00 42.90
C THR A 260 42.12 38.30 42.82
N TYR A 261 43.10 38.89 42.12
CA TYR A 261 44.49 38.44 42.18
C TYR A 261 45.33 39.40 43.02
N ASN A 262 45.55 39.02 44.28
CA ASN A 262 46.43 39.74 45.20
C ASN A 262 47.88 39.27 44.95
N PRO A 263 48.80 40.14 44.49
CA PRO A 263 50.13 39.73 44.01
C PRO A 263 51.07 39.18 45.10
N GLU A 264 50.72 39.30 46.39
CA GLU A 264 51.59 38.85 47.49
C GLU A 264 51.62 37.32 47.69
N GLN A 265 50.66 36.57 47.16
CA GLN A 265 50.64 35.10 47.32
C GLN A 265 51.61 34.35 46.39
N ILE A 266 52.07 34.97 45.29
CA ILE A 266 52.93 34.29 44.29
C ILE A 266 54.41 34.31 44.70
N MET A 267 54.84 35.33 45.45
CA MET A 267 56.24 35.45 45.88
C MET A 267 56.61 34.41 46.97
N LEU A 268 55.63 33.92 47.73
CA LEU A 268 55.85 32.91 48.77
C LEU A 268 55.80 31.46 48.25
N SER A 269 55.11 31.19 47.13
CA SER A 269 55.04 29.84 46.55
C SER A 269 56.18 29.50 45.57
N ALA A 270 56.86 30.51 45.01
CA ALA A 270 57.98 30.30 44.07
C ALA A 270 59.34 30.08 44.78
N ALA A 271 59.45 30.44 46.07
CA ALA A 271 60.69 30.31 46.85
C ALA A 271 60.79 29.02 47.69
N VAL A 272 59.77 28.16 47.69
CA VAL A 272 59.82 26.88 48.39
C VAL A 272 60.16 25.76 47.41
N ARG A 273 61.41 25.27 47.44
CA ARG A 273 61.79 23.99 46.84
C ARG A 273 60.90 22.90 47.44
N ARG A 274 59.93 22.38 46.67
CA ARG A 274 59.26 21.12 47.02
C ARG A 274 60.27 19.98 46.86
N THR A 275 60.59 19.34 47.98
CA THR A 275 61.39 18.11 48.02
C THR A 275 60.59 16.96 47.40
N SER A 276 61.29 16.08 46.67
CA SER A 276 60.79 15.05 45.77
C SER A 276 60.04 13.86 46.41
N ARG A 277 59.39 14.06 47.57
CA ARG A 277 58.75 12.96 48.32
C ARG A 277 57.34 12.60 47.80
N ASP A 278 56.58 13.54 47.27
CA ASP A 278 55.19 13.29 46.82
C ASP A 278 55.04 12.63 45.45
N VAL A 279 56.04 12.75 44.56
CA VAL A 279 56.01 12.10 43.23
C VAL A 279 56.12 10.58 43.35
N ARG A 280 56.78 10.09 44.42
CA ARG A 280 56.96 8.65 44.65
C ARG A 280 55.68 7.97 45.12
N ILE A 281 54.84 8.67 45.88
CA ILE A 281 53.55 8.15 46.38
C ILE A 281 52.51 8.10 45.25
N MET A 282 52.52 9.05 44.32
CA MET A 282 51.60 9.04 43.17
C MET A 282 51.92 7.93 42.15
N LYS A 283 53.20 7.59 41.97
CA LYS A 283 53.60 6.47 41.10
C LYS A 283 53.19 5.11 41.68
N GLU A 284 53.30 4.90 42.98
CA GLU A 284 52.83 3.65 43.60
C GLU A 284 51.31 3.49 43.47
N LYS A 285 50.54 4.59 43.62
CA LYS A 285 49.07 4.57 43.48
C LYS A 285 48.58 4.21 42.06
N LEU A 286 49.31 4.63 41.02
CA LEU A 286 48.98 4.29 39.62
C LEU A 286 49.33 2.85 39.26
N ILE A 287 50.41 2.30 39.82
CA ILE A 287 50.80 0.90 39.57
C ILE A 287 49.81 -0.07 40.24
N PHE A 288 49.30 0.25 41.44
CA PHE A 288 48.28 -0.58 42.10
C PHE A 288 46.92 -0.53 41.40
N SER A 289 46.52 0.57 40.76
CA SER A 289 45.26 0.62 40.01
C SER A 289 45.31 -0.17 38.70
N GLU A 290 46.47 -0.29 38.06
CA GLU A 290 46.61 -1.02 36.79
C GLU A 290 46.68 -2.54 37.01
N ILE A 291 47.30 -3.00 38.10
CA ILE A 291 47.33 -4.43 38.46
C ILE A 291 45.92 -4.91 38.88
N ASN A 292 45.17 -4.13 39.66
CA ASN A 292 43.82 -4.52 40.09
C ASN A 292 42.83 -4.57 38.90
N ASN A 293 42.99 -3.69 37.91
CA ASN A 293 42.13 -3.69 36.72
C ASN A 293 42.48 -4.80 35.71
N SER A 294 43.67 -5.40 35.83
CA SER A 294 44.11 -6.52 34.99
C SER A 294 43.75 -7.90 35.55
N MET A 295 43.38 -8.00 36.83
CA MET A 295 43.02 -9.27 37.48
C MET A 295 41.50 -9.51 37.55
N ASP A 296 40.68 -8.46 37.37
CA ASP A 296 39.20 -8.59 37.27
C ASP A 296 38.70 -8.91 35.84
N THR A 297 39.58 -8.94 34.83
CA THR A 297 39.23 -9.24 33.42
C THR A 297 39.67 -10.64 32.94
N ALA A 298 40.15 -11.51 33.84
CA ALA A 298 40.73 -12.81 33.46
C ALA A 298 39.98 -14.06 33.98
N GLU A 299 38.84 -13.92 34.68
CA GLU A 299 37.98 -15.04 35.08
C GLU A 299 36.49 -14.76 34.84
N GLU A 300 36.08 -14.53 33.59
CA GLU A 300 34.69 -14.83 33.18
C GLU A 300 34.58 -15.03 31.66
N LEU A 301 35.36 -15.99 31.16
CA LEU A 301 35.14 -16.66 29.87
C LEU A 301 34.61 -18.06 30.18
N SER A 302 33.29 -18.21 30.36
CA SER A 302 32.62 -19.52 30.25
C SER A 302 31.10 -19.38 30.19
N LEU A 303 30.52 -19.90 29.10
CA LEU A 303 29.11 -20.32 28.91
C LEU A 303 28.07 -19.32 28.35
N CYS A 304 27.92 -19.40 27.02
CA CYS A 304 26.66 -19.63 26.26
C CYS A 304 25.48 -18.63 26.23
N SER A 305 25.23 -18.16 24.99
CA SER A 305 23.96 -18.18 24.20
C SER A 305 23.05 -16.94 24.11
N GLU A 306 22.72 -16.65 22.84
CA GLU A 306 21.50 -16.04 22.27
C GLU A 306 21.08 -14.61 22.63
N ASN A 307 21.28 -13.66 21.69
CA ASN A 307 20.21 -13.30 20.74
C ASN A 307 20.68 -12.28 19.69
N ARG A 308 20.25 -12.56 18.45
CA ARG A 308 20.66 -11.94 17.18
C ARG A 308 19.54 -11.02 16.68
N TYR A 309 19.86 -9.77 16.38
CA TYR A 309 19.08 -8.90 15.48
C TYR A 309 20.03 -8.43 14.37
N ASP A 310 19.95 -9.10 13.22
CA ASP A 310 20.65 -8.72 11.99
C ASP A 310 19.72 -7.82 11.16
N GLY A 311 20.22 -6.64 10.81
CA GLY A 311 19.64 -5.75 9.81
C GLY A 311 20.08 -6.17 8.41
N PHE A 312 19.13 -6.21 7.47
CA PHE A 312 19.37 -6.50 6.07
C PHE A 312 20.16 -5.38 5.38
N ALA A 313 21.31 -5.74 4.82
CA ALA A 313 22.03 -4.99 3.81
C ALA A 313 22.00 -5.77 2.48
N ASN A 314 21.88 -5.02 1.39
CA ASN A 314 21.77 -5.45 0.00
C ASN A 314 22.95 -6.31 -0.45
N ASP A 315 22.65 -7.46 -1.07
CA ASP A 315 23.61 -8.19 -1.91
C ASP A 315 23.53 -7.70 -3.36
N ALA A 316 24.57 -6.98 -3.76
CA ALA A 316 24.93 -6.76 -5.16
C ALA A 316 25.82 -7.93 -5.62
N ILE A 317 25.35 -8.68 -6.61
CA ILE A 317 26.11 -9.75 -7.27
C ILE A 317 26.99 -9.13 -8.35
N THR A 318 28.30 -9.31 -8.23
CA THR A 318 29.28 -9.05 -9.30
C THR A 318 29.65 -10.36 -10.01
N PRO A 319 30.00 -10.32 -11.32
CA PRO A 319 30.06 -11.50 -12.17
C PRO A 319 31.41 -12.22 -12.09
N THR A 320 31.36 -13.55 -12.12
CA THR A 320 32.53 -14.41 -12.33
C THR A 320 32.84 -14.52 -13.82
N THR A 321 34.01 -14.03 -14.19
CA THR A 321 34.71 -14.34 -15.43
C THR A 321 35.26 -15.76 -15.38
N ASP A 322 34.90 -16.60 -16.35
CA ASP A 322 35.74 -17.71 -16.79
C ASP A 322 35.71 -17.78 -18.32
N ALA A 323 36.92 -17.80 -18.88
CA ALA A 323 37.19 -17.89 -20.30
C ALA A 323 37.78 -19.27 -20.62
N LYS A 324 37.22 -19.97 -21.62
CA LYS A 324 37.96 -20.60 -22.73
C LYS A 324 37.05 -21.40 -23.68
N THR A 325 37.01 -20.90 -24.92
CA THR A 325 37.32 -21.61 -26.18
C THR A 325 36.49 -22.86 -26.58
N SER A 326 35.72 -22.75 -27.67
CA SER A 326 36.14 -23.24 -29.00
C SER A 326 35.05 -23.01 -30.05
N ALA A 327 35.50 -22.61 -31.23
CA ALA A 327 34.74 -22.49 -32.45
C ALA A 327 35.02 -23.71 -33.33
N SER A 328 33.96 -24.28 -33.89
CA SER A 328 33.86 -24.88 -35.24
C SER A 328 32.40 -25.15 -35.55
#